data_AF-A0A4Y4B8Y1-F1
#
_entry.id   AF-A0A4Y4B8Y1-F1
#
_cell.length_a   1.000
_cell.length_b   1.000
_cell.length_c   1.000
_cell.angle_alpha   90.00
_cell.angle_beta   90.00
_cell.angle_gamma   90.00
#
_symmetry.space_group_name_H-M   'P 1'
#
loop_
_entity.id
_entity.type
_entity.pdbx_description
1 polymer ?
#
loop_
_entity_poly.entity_id
_entity_poly.type
_entity_poly.pdbx_seq_one_letter_code
_entity_poly.pdbx_strand_id
1 'polypeptide(L)'
;MITSFAAARQRVLAVLGSLSMYRLVLFALVALAVIAFVLSLFGVIVSPTPLELVASFLVLAVVISAVDAAAQRLLRLPWRIESSLVTALILLFVLRPGVEAGALLGLALAGAVASVSKYLIAWRGRHIFNPAAFGAAVVSILGAFGAFEWLGTSSSWWVGTPVLTIPVAVLGLAVLWRTEKIRVILVFLAVAVATSVVRQAVQAVEFDIAFDVATALQFALLQSPFLFLGAFMLSEPLTLPPRRRQQLVVAAVVGLLAGWPISVAGLFTLGQERALLIGNLVAFAFALRGSVRLVLERREFVTPTAQELTFRAKGRVRFLPGQYLELDVPHHRPDARGTRREFSIVSAPADLPTLRIAYKNGDQRHPSSYKRALAAAEPGATFAVTGTWGDFILPRGEQPVLMVAAGIGVTPFVSQLRQLQATGQQRDVVLVYVASDASELAFREELAATGVRTVVFTRDEPADLPAHWSWAQGARLDAETLERTVADLAARHAFISGPPRLIADLAPALQKARSLTTDAFAGY
;
A
#
# COMPACT_ATOMS: atom_id res chain seq x y z
N MET A 1 -1.98 -28.53 15.05
CA MET A 1 -2.90 -27.66 14.28
C MET A 1 -2.32 -26.29 13.95
N ILE A 2 -1.64 -25.59 14.87
CA ILE A 2 -1.06 -24.24 14.64
C ILE A 2 0.03 -24.23 13.55
N THR A 3 0.84 -25.29 13.45
CA THR A 3 1.91 -25.44 12.43
C THR A 3 1.38 -25.61 11.00
N SER A 4 0.23 -26.29 10.83
CA SER A 4 -0.44 -26.43 9.53
C SER A 4 -0.99 -25.08 9.04
N PHE A 5 -1.57 -24.30 9.95
CA PHE A 5 -2.11 -22.97 9.63
C PHE A 5 -1.00 -21.97 9.25
N ALA A 6 0.14 -22.03 9.95
CA ALA A 6 1.32 -21.21 9.62
C ALA A 6 1.92 -21.57 8.25
N ALA A 7 2.04 -22.86 7.93
CA ALA A 7 2.55 -23.34 6.65
C ALA A 7 1.59 -23.02 5.49
N ALA A 8 0.28 -23.18 5.69
CA ALA A 8 -0.75 -22.78 4.71
C ALA A 8 -0.74 -21.27 4.47
N ARG A 9 -0.67 -20.47 5.55
CA ARG A 9 -0.48 -19.01 5.48
C ARG A 9 0.76 -18.63 4.67
N GLN A 10 1.88 -19.31 4.87
CA GLN A 10 3.12 -19.02 4.15
C GLN A 10 3.06 -19.43 2.66
N ARG A 11 2.40 -20.54 2.32
CA ARG A 11 2.17 -20.91 0.91
C ARG A 11 1.28 -19.91 0.19
N VAL A 12 0.20 -19.46 0.85
CA VAL A 12 -0.67 -18.40 0.34
C VAL A 12 0.13 -17.10 0.16
N LEU A 13 0.96 -16.72 1.14
CA LEU A 13 1.81 -15.53 1.04
C LEU A 13 2.88 -15.63 -0.06
N ALA A 14 3.43 -16.82 -0.31
CA ALA A 14 4.39 -17.05 -1.38
C ALA A 14 3.75 -16.95 -2.77
N VAL A 15 2.53 -17.49 -2.93
CA VAL A 15 1.75 -17.41 -4.18
C VAL A 15 1.23 -15.99 -4.43
N LEU A 16 0.67 -15.32 -3.40
CA LEU A 16 0.31 -13.91 -3.49
C LEU A 16 1.55 -13.01 -3.69
N GLY A 17 2.70 -13.48 -3.19
CA GLY A 17 4.00 -12.86 -3.27
C GLY A 17 4.53 -12.68 -4.70
N SER A 18 4.19 -13.60 -5.60
CA SER A 18 4.66 -13.60 -6.99
C SER A 18 3.85 -12.67 -7.91
N LEU A 19 2.64 -12.29 -7.50
CA LEU A 19 1.78 -11.38 -8.25
C LEU A 19 1.98 -9.93 -7.81
N SER A 20 1.97 -9.01 -8.78
CA SER A 20 1.91 -7.57 -8.47
C SER A 20 0.56 -7.23 -7.83
N MET A 21 0.53 -6.21 -6.97
CA MET A 21 -0.70 -5.78 -6.29
C MET A 21 -1.84 -5.47 -7.27
N TYR A 22 -1.54 -4.76 -8.36
CA TYR A 22 -2.53 -4.44 -9.40
C TYR A 22 -3.10 -5.68 -10.08
N ARG A 23 -2.27 -6.71 -10.33
CA ARG A 23 -2.75 -7.97 -10.91
C ARG A 23 -3.63 -8.75 -9.94
N LEU A 24 -3.28 -8.75 -8.65
CA LEU A 24 -4.12 -9.37 -7.63
C LEU A 24 -5.49 -8.70 -7.55
N VAL A 25 -5.54 -7.36 -7.52
CA VAL A 25 -6.79 -6.59 -7.53
C VAL A 25 -7.59 -6.86 -8.80
N LEU A 26 -6.94 -6.86 -9.97
CA LEU A 26 -7.59 -7.17 -11.24
C LEU A 26 -8.20 -8.58 -11.23
N PHE A 27 -7.45 -9.60 -10.83
CA PHE A 27 -7.96 -10.97 -10.78
C PHE A 27 -9.09 -11.14 -9.76
N ALA A 28 -9.00 -10.48 -8.61
CA ALA A 28 -10.07 -10.47 -7.62
C ALA A 28 -11.35 -9.85 -8.19
N LEU A 29 -11.25 -8.69 -8.85
CA LEU A 29 -12.40 -8.03 -9.45
C LEU A 29 -12.97 -8.80 -10.65
N VAL A 30 -12.14 -9.43 -11.48
CA VAL A 30 -12.59 -10.32 -12.57
C VAL A 30 -13.31 -11.54 -12.00
N ALA A 31 -12.75 -12.19 -10.97
CA ALA A 31 -13.41 -13.32 -10.31
C ALA A 31 -14.76 -12.91 -9.73
N LEU A 32 -14.84 -11.73 -9.09
CA LEU A 32 -16.10 -11.19 -8.58
C LEU A 32 -17.11 -10.91 -9.70
N ALA A 33 -16.67 -10.37 -10.84
CA ALA A 33 -17.53 -10.12 -12.00
C ALA A 33 -18.06 -11.41 -12.62
N VAL A 34 -17.22 -12.45 -12.72
CA VAL A 34 -17.63 -13.78 -13.18
C VAL A 34 -18.65 -14.39 -12.22
N ILE A 35 -18.41 -14.31 -10.91
CA ILE A 35 -19.37 -14.79 -9.89
C ILE A 35 -20.71 -14.04 -10.03
N ALA A 36 -20.68 -12.72 -10.12
CA ALA A 36 -21.90 -11.92 -10.28
C ALA A 36 -22.66 -12.26 -11.56
N PHE A 37 -21.94 -12.47 -12.68
CA PHE A 37 -22.53 -12.91 -13.94
C PHE A 37 -23.20 -14.28 -13.82
N VAL A 38 -22.54 -15.25 -13.20
CA VAL A 38 -23.10 -16.60 -12.97
C VAL A 38 -24.34 -16.53 -12.09
N LEU A 39 -24.29 -15.79 -10.98
CA LEU A 39 -25.44 -15.62 -10.08
C LEU A 39 -26.62 -14.93 -10.78
N SER A 40 -26.34 -13.94 -11.62
CA SER A 40 -27.35 -13.27 -12.46
C SER A 40 -27.95 -14.22 -13.51
N LEU A 41 -27.13 -15.07 -14.12
CA LEU A 41 -27.57 -16.07 -15.11
C LEU A 41 -28.56 -17.08 -14.51
N PHE A 42 -28.36 -17.47 -13.25
CA PHE A 42 -29.27 -18.35 -12.51
C PHE A 42 -30.44 -17.61 -11.83
N GLY A 43 -30.60 -16.31 -12.05
CA GLY A 43 -31.67 -15.50 -11.45
C GLY A 43 -31.54 -15.27 -9.94
N VAL A 44 -30.39 -15.61 -9.34
CA VAL A 44 -30.09 -15.33 -7.92
C VAL A 44 -29.92 -13.82 -7.71
N ILE A 45 -29.34 -13.13 -8.69
CA ILE A 45 -29.33 -11.66 -8.77
C ILE A 45 -30.33 -11.27 -9.86
N VAL A 46 -31.43 -10.62 -9.45
CA VAL A 46 -32.52 -10.22 -10.36
C VAL A 46 -32.11 -9.01 -11.23
N SER A 47 -31.39 -8.05 -10.63
CA SER A 47 -30.78 -6.93 -11.33
C SER A 47 -29.43 -6.65 -10.67
N PRO A 48 -28.35 -6.49 -11.46
CA PRO A 48 -28.31 -6.39 -12.92
C PRO A 48 -28.42 -7.76 -13.64
N THR A 49 -29.00 -7.78 -14.84
CA THR A 49 -29.12 -8.96 -15.69
C THR A 49 -27.77 -9.33 -16.36
N PRO A 50 -27.60 -10.54 -16.91
CA PRO A 50 -26.34 -10.93 -17.55
C PRO A 50 -25.97 -10.02 -18.73
N LEU A 51 -26.97 -9.59 -19.50
CA LEU A 51 -26.77 -8.67 -20.62
C LEU A 51 -26.36 -7.28 -20.14
N GLU A 52 -27.00 -6.75 -19.10
CA GLU A 52 -26.62 -5.46 -18.50
C GLU A 52 -25.19 -5.49 -17.97
N LEU A 53 -24.77 -6.57 -17.32
CA LEU A 53 -23.39 -6.74 -16.83
C LEU A 53 -22.37 -6.72 -17.98
N VAL A 54 -22.61 -7.49 -19.04
CA VAL A 54 -21.70 -7.57 -20.19
C VAL A 54 -21.67 -6.26 -20.95
N ALA A 55 -22.82 -5.68 -21.28
CA ALA A 55 -22.90 -4.43 -22.03
C ALA A 55 -22.23 -3.28 -21.26
N SER A 56 -22.52 -3.16 -19.97
CA SER A 56 -21.93 -2.12 -19.12
C SER A 56 -20.42 -2.28 -18.97
N PHE A 57 -19.95 -3.52 -18.76
CA PHE A 57 -18.51 -3.77 -18.68
C PHE A 57 -17.80 -3.45 -20.00
N LEU A 58 -18.36 -3.84 -21.14
CA LEU A 58 -17.78 -3.56 -22.46
C LEU A 58 -17.67 -2.05 -22.70
N VAL A 59 -18.74 -1.29 -22.44
CA VAL A 59 -18.71 0.18 -22.58
C VAL A 59 -17.66 0.80 -21.66
N LEU A 60 -17.65 0.45 -20.37
CA LEU A 60 -16.67 0.95 -19.41
C LEU A 60 -15.24 0.60 -19.83
N ALA A 61 -14.98 -0.67 -20.17
CA ALA A 61 -13.65 -1.14 -20.53
C ALA A 61 -13.14 -0.47 -21.82
N VAL A 62 -13.97 -0.35 -22.85
CA VAL A 62 -13.60 0.30 -24.12
C VAL A 62 -13.34 1.79 -23.90
N VAL A 63 -14.27 2.51 -23.27
CA VAL A 63 -14.14 3.97 -23.10
C VAL A 63 -12.95 4.30 -22.20
N ILE A 64 -12.81 3.64 -21.05
CA ILE A 64 -11.70 3.90 -20.13
C ILE A 64 -10.37 3.56 -20.79
N SER A 65 -10.27 2.44 -21.51
CA SER A 65 -9.02 2.05 -22.18
C SER A 65 -8.67 3.01 -23.32
N ALA A 66 -9.67 3.49 -24.08
CA ALA A 66 -9.46 4.44 -25.16
C ALA A 66 -9.01 5.81 -24.64
N VAL A 67 -9.65 6.32 -23.59
CA VAL A 67 -9.28 7.60 -22.96
C VAL A 67 -7.91 7.50 -22.29
N ASP A 68 -7.62 6.41 -21.58
CA ASP A 68 -6.30 6.18 -20.99
C ASP A 68 -5.22 6.08 -22.07
N ALA A 69 -5.48 5.37 -23.19
CA ALA A 69 -4.53 5.27 -24.29
C ALA A 69 -4.28 6.64 -24.96
N ALA A 70 -5.32 7.46 -25.15
CA ALA A 70 -5.19 8.80 -25.70
C ALA A 70 -4.39 9.72 -24.76
N ALA A 71 -4.72 9.74 -23.47
CA ALA A 71 -4.01 10.52 -22.47
C ALA A 71 -2.55 10.08 -22.32
N GLN A 72 -2.30 8.77 -22.29
CA GLN A 72 -0.94 8.21 -22.20
C GLN A 72 -0.12 8.53 -23.45
N ARG A 73 -0.73 8.51 -24.64
CA ARG A 73 -0.06 8.93 -25.89
C ARG A 73 0.27 10.42 -25.87
N LEU A 74 -0.68 11.26 -25.46
CA LEU A 74 -0.49 12.72 -25.36
C LEU A 74 0.62 13.08 -24.36
N LEU A 75 0.64 12.40 -23.21
CA LEU A 75 1.62 12.61 -22.14
C LEU A 75 2.91 11.79 -22.31
N ARG A 76 3.05 11.03 -23.40
CA ARG A 76 4.18 10.13 -23.70
C ARG A 76 4.48 9.13 -22.57
N LEU A 77 3.44 8.66 -21.89
CA LEU A 77 3.48 7.64 -20.85
C LEU A 77 3.35 6.23 -21.45
N PRO A 78 3.86 5.18 -20.77
CA PRO A 78 3.71 3.81 -21.26
C PRO A 78 2.26 3.35 -21.12
N TRP A 79 1.84 2.45 -22.03
CA TRP A 79 0.48 1.91 -22.00
C TRP A 79 0.28 0.98 -20.79
N ARG A 80 -0.74 1.25 -19.96
CA ARG A 80 -1.07 0.49 -18.74
C ARG A 80 -2.52 0.01 -18.74
N ILE A 81 -2.79 -1.13 -19.38
CA ILE A 81 -4.15 -1.67 -19.55
C ILE A 81 -4.72 -2.18 -18.21
N GLU A 82 -3.89 -2.73 -17.31
CA GLU A 82 -4.40 -3.30 -16.05
C GLU A 82 -5.10 -2.25 -15.17
N SER A 83 -4.60 -1.01 -15.14
CA SER A 83 -5.23 0.08 -14.37
C SER A 83 -6.58 0.49 -14.97
N SER A 84 -6.70 0.51 -16.29
CA SER A 84 -7.94 0.81 -17.01
C SER A 84 -9.01 -0.24 -16.69
N LEU A 85 -8.66 -1.53 -16.76
CA LEU A 85 -9.58 -2.63 -16.46
C LEU A 85 -10.00 -2.68 -14.99
N VAL A 86 -9.09 -2.43 -14.05
CA VAL A 86 -9.45 -2.30 -12.62
C VAL A 86 -10.46 -1.18 -12.43
N THR A 87 -10.27 -0.02 -13.06
CA THR A 87 -11.20 1.11 -12.96
C THR A 87 -12.58 0.74 -13.55
N ALA A 88 -12.60 0.06 -14.70
CA ALA A 88 -13.82 -0.42 -15.34
C ALA A 88 -14.60 -1.40 -14.45
N LEU A 89 -13.91 -2.38 -13.85
CA LEU A 89 -14.55 -3.36 -12.97
C LEU A 89 -15.05 -2.72 -11.67
N ILE A 90 -14.33 -1.76 -11.09
CA ILE A 90 -14.83 -1.02 -9.92
C ILE A 90 -16.11 -0.27 -10.29
N LEU A 91 -16.11 0.46 -11.41
CA LEU A 91 -17.30 1.20 -11.86
C LEU A 91 -18.46 0.27 -12.19
N LEU A 92 -18.22 -0.93 -12.72
CA LEU A 92 -19.26 -1.94 -12.95
C LEU A 92 -20.03 -2.26 -11.66
N PHE A 93 -19.36 -2.32 -10.52
CA PHE A 93 -19.95 -2.64 -9.20
C PHE A 93 -20.53 -1.42 -8.45
N VAL A 94 -20.15 -0.22 -8.85
CA VAL A 94 -20.53 1.05 -8.19
C VAL A 94 -21.69 1.72 -8.91
N LEU A 95 -21.72 1.71 -10.23
CA LEU A 95 -22.78 2.30 -11.05
C LEU A 95 -23.90 1.30 -11.31
N ARG A 96 -25.11 1.80 -11.56
CA ARG A 96 -26.23 1.00 -12.06
C ARG A 96 -25.92 0.53 -13.50
N PRO A 97 -25.75 -0.78 -13.74
CA PRO A 97 -25.59 -1.32 -15.09
C PRO A 97 -26.91 -1.20 -15.87
N GLY A 98 -26.82 -1.08 -17.19
CA GLY A 98 -27.99 -0.92 -18.04
C GLY A 98 -27.67 -1.19 -19.51
N VAL A 99 -28.71 -1.43 -20.31
CA VAL A 99 -28.61 -1.64 -21.78
C VAL A 99 -29.22 -0.51 -22.59
N GLU A 100 -29.99 0.37 -21.93
CA GLU A 100 -30.59 1.53 -22.57
C GLU A 100 -29.52 2.52 -23.03
N ALA A 101 -29.78 3.21 -24.15
CA ALA A 101 -28.82 4.15 -24.73
C ALA A 101 -28.38 5.24 -23.73
N GLY A 102 -29.32 5.76 -22.93
CA GLY A 102 -29.04 6.70 -21.86
C GLY A 102 -28.05 6.13 -20.84
N ALA A 103 -28.36 4.96 -20.27
CA ALA A 103 -27.52 4.28 -19.30
C ALA A 103 -26.11 4.00 -19.84
N LEU A 104 -25.99 3.51 -21.07
CA LEU A 104 -24.69 3.25 -21.71
C LEU A 104 -23.89 4.55 -21.91
N LEU A 105 -24.54 5.66 -22.31
CA LEU A 105 -23.91 6.98 -22.41
C LEU A 105 -23.47 7.50 -21.04
N GLY A 106 -24.28 7.32 -20.00
CA GLY A 106 -23.91 7.68 -18.64
C GLY A 106 -22.71 6.87 -18.11
N LEU A 107 -22.66 5.56 -18.39
CA LEU A 107 -21.53 4.71 -18.06
C LEU A 107 -20.25 5.14 -18.82
N ALA A 108 -20.38 5.45 -20.11
CA ALA A 108 -19.29 5.98 -20.92
C ALA A 108 -18.77 7.31 -20.33
N LEU A 109 -19.66 8.23 -19.96
CA LEU A 109 -19.30 9.50 -19.33
C LEU A 109 -18.57 9.29 -18.00
N ALA A 110 -19.09 8.44 -17.12
CA ALA A 110 -18.43 8.12 -15.85
C ALA A 110 -17.02 7.55 -16.08
N GLY A 111 -16.89 6.61 -17.03
CA GLY A 111 -15.62 6.00 -17.40
C GLY A 111 -14.62 7.00 -17.96
N ALA A 112 -15.06 7.87 -18.87
CA ALA A 112 -14.22 8.92 -19.45
C ALA A 112 -13.74 9.90 -18.38
N VAL A 113 -14.64 10.38 -17.53
CA VAL A 113 -14.30 11.30 -16.42
C VAL A 113 -13.35 10.66 -15.43
N ALA A 114 -13.58 9.39 -15.05
CA ALA A 114 -12.68 8.62 -14.20
C ALA A 114 -11.28 8.48 -14.83
N SER A 115 -11.19 8.18 -16.13
CA SER A 115 -9.90 8.07 -16.81
C SER A 115 -9.18 9.42 -16.86
N VAL A 116 -9.86 10.50 -17.25
CA VAL A 116 -9.30 11.85 -17.33
C VAL A 116 -8.80 12.33 -15.96
N SER A 117 -9.52 12.03 -14.88
CA SER A 117 -9.15 12.49 -13.52
C SER A 117 -7.80 11.93 -13.05
N LYS A 118 -7.36 10.78 -13.57
CA LYS A 118 -6.02 10.21 -13.26
C LYS A 118 -4.89 11.16 -13.67
N TYR A 119 -5.11 11.98 -14.69
CA TYR A 119 -4.08 12.84 -15.29
C TYR A 119 -4.29 14.32 -14.94
N LEU A 120 -5.54 14.79 -14.95
CA LEU A 120 -5.84 16.21 -14.65
C LEU A 120 -5.90 16.49 -13.15
N ILE A 121 -6.36 15.52 -12.36
CA ILE A 121 -6.58 15.67 -10.91
C ILE A 121 -5.53 14.83 -10.16
N ALA A 122 -4.28 15.02 -10.57
CA ALA A 122 -3.12 14.39 -9.96
C ALA A 122 -2.11 15.44 -9.54
N TRP A 123 -1.57 15.28 -8.33
CA TRP A 123 -0.53 16.13 -7.79
C TRP A 123 0.73 15.30 -7.59
N ARG A 124 1.82 15.72 -8.26
CA ARG A 124 3.11 15.00 -8.25
C ARG A 124 2.92 13.51 -8.48
N GLY A 125 2.19 13.12 -9.52
CA GLY A 125 2.00 11.70 -9.91
C GLY A 125 1.17 10.85 -8.94
N ARG A 126 0.47 11.46 -7.98
CA ARG A 126 -0.54 10.80 -7.13
C ARG A 126 -1.92 11.36 -7.46
N HIS A 127 -2.92 10.51 -7.57
CA HIS A 127 -4.30 10.96 -7.76
C HIS A 127 -4.78 11.66 -6.49
N ILE A 128 -5.40 12.83 -6.62
CA ILE A 128 -6.03 13.51 -5.48
C ILE A 128 -7.28 12.76 -5.07
N PHE A 129 -8.00 12.18 -6.03
CA PHE A 129 -9.21 11.39 -5.81
C PHE A 129 -9.07 9.99 -6.39
N ASN A 130 -9.77 9.02 -5.80
CA ASN A 130 -9.97 7.71 -6.43
C ASN A 130 -10.71 7.93 -7.78
N PRO A 131 -10.12 7.49 -8.91
CA PRO A 131 -10.67 7.77 -10.24
C PRO A 131 -12.11 7.26 -10.43
N ALA A 132 -12.39 6.02 -9.98
CA ALA A 132 -13.72 5.43 -10.11
C ALA A 132 -14.75 6.16 -9.24
N ALA A 133 -14.40 6.51 -8.00
CA ALA A 133 -15.28 7.29 -7.13
C ALA A 133 -15.58 8.67 -7.73
N PHE A 134 -14.58 9.32 -8.34
CA PHE A 134 -14.75 10.61 -8.99
C PHE A 134 -15.69 10.52 -10.20
N GLY A 135 -15.48 9.54 -11.08
CA GLY A 135 -16.39 9.29 -12.21
C GLY A 135 -17.82 9.00 -11.79
N ALA A 136 -18.01 8.16 -10.76
CA ALA A 136 -19.33 7.83 -10.22
C ALA A 136 -20.02 9.04 -9.59
N ALA A 137 -19.27 9.89 -8.86
CA ALA A 137 -19.80 11.11 -8.28
C ALA A 137 -20.25 12.10 -9.36
N VAL A 138 -19.46 12.30 -10.42
CA VAL A 138 -19.81 13.25 -11.49
C VAL A 138 -21.13 12.85 -12.16
N VAL A 139 -21.31 11.58 -12.52
CA VAL A 139 -22.57 11.16 -13.15
C VAL A 139 -23.75 11.21 -12.18
N SER A 140 -23.55 10.89 -10.90
CA SER A 140 -24.61 11.01 -9.88
C SER A 140 -25.02 12.46 -9.64
N ILE A 141 -24.05 13.40 -9.64
CA ILE A 141 -24.32 14.83 -9.56
C ILE A 141 -25.07 15.31 -10.80
N LEU A 142 -24.62 14.93 -11.99
CA LEU A 142 -25.28 15.32 -13.24
C LEU A 142 -26.72 14.80 -13.28
N GLY A 143 -26.94 13.52 -13.00
CA GLY A 143 -28.28 12.92 -12.98
C GLY A 143 -29.22 13.52 -11.92
N ALA A 144 -28.69 14.14 -10.86
CA ALA A 144 -29.49 14.88 -9.89
C ALA A 144 -30.00 16.23 -10.45
N PHE A 145 -29.36 16.78 -11.48
CA PHE A 145 -29.89 17.91 -12.23
C PHE A 145 -30.84 17.36 -13.31
N GLY A 146 -32.13 17.69 -13.23
CA GLY A 146 -33.16 17.15 -14.15
C GLY A 146 -32.87 17.28 -15.65
N ALA A 147 -31.97 18.20 -16.05
CA ALA A 147 -31.47 18.30 -17.43
C ALA A 147 -30.68 17.08 -17.92
N PHE A 148 -30.20 16.22 -17.03
CA PHE A 148 -29.39 15.03 -17.34
C PHE A 148 -30.00 13.73 -16.81
N GLU A 149 -31.28 13.72 -16.46
CA GLU A 149 -31.99 12.52 -16.00
C GLU A 149 -31.96 11.39 -17.05
N TRP A 150 -31.90 11.76 -18.33
CA TRP A 150 -31.76 10.85 -19.47
C TRP A 150 -30.48 10.01 -19.46
N LEU A 151 -29.48 10.32 -18.62
CA LEU A 151 -28.25 9.53 -18.50
C LEU A 151 -28.50 8.12 -17.94
N GLY A 152 -29.68 7.84 -17.37
CA GLY A 152 -30.14 6.47 -17.08
C GLY A 152 -29.29 5.63 -16.10
N THR A 153 -28.24 6.21 -15.51
CA THR A 153 -27.34 5.55 -14.57
C THR A 153 -26.93 6.51 -13.46
N SER A 154 -26.65 5.96 -12.29
CA SER A 154 -26.22 6.67 -11.10
C SER A 154 -25.45 5.71 -10.19
N SER A 155 -24.79 6.24 -9.17
CA SER A 155 -24.10 5.42 -8.19
C SER A 155 -25.11 4.62 -7.36
N SER A 156 -25.17 3.30 -7.59
CA SER A 156 -26.11 2.38 -6.96
C SER A 156 -25.47 1.45 -5.95
N TRP A 157 -24.15 1.24 -6.03
CA TRP A 157 -23.39 0.35 -5.15
C TRP A 157 -24.02 -1.05 -5.02
N TRP A 158 -24.55 -1.60 -6.13
CA TRP A 158 -25.29 -2.87 -6.16
C TRP A 158 -24.46 -4.08 -5.72
N VAL A 159 -23.13 -3.95 -5.65
CA VAL A 159 -22.24 -4.92 -5.00
C VAL A 159 -22.60 -5.20 -3.53
N GLY A 160 -23.33 -4.30 -2.87
CA GLY A 160 -23.93 -4.51 -1.54
C GLY A 160 -25.06 -5.53 -1.50
N THR A 161 -25.30 -6.30 -2.57
CA THR A 161 -26.30 -7.38 -2.58
C THR A 161 -25.86 -8.52 -1.64
N PRO A 162 -26.74 -9.06 -0.77
CA PRO A 162 -26.41 -10.13 0.19
C PRO A 162 -25.56 -11.27 -0.33
N VAL A 163 -25.89 -11.79 -1.51
CA VAL A 163 -25.23 -12.96 -2.10
C VAL A 163 -23.78 -12.70 -2.51
N LEU A 164 -23.40 -11.43 -2.71
CA LEU A 164 -22.03 -11.05 -3.04
C LEU A 164 -21.16 -10.81 -1.79
N THR A 165 -21.74 -10.73 -0.60
CA THR A 165 -21.00 -10.44 0.64
C THR A 165 -19.85 -11.41 0.89
N ILE A 166 -20.10 -12.72 0.79
CA ILE A 166 -19.06 -13.74 1.02
C ILE A 166 -17.97 -13.67 -0.06
N PRO A 167 -18.28 -13.67 -1.37
CA PRO A 167 -17.28 -13.45 -2.42
C PRO A 167 -16.43 -12.19 -2.21
N VAL A 168 -17.06 -11.05 -1.90
CA VAL A 168 -16.39 -9.78 -1.65
C VAL A 168 -15.48 -9.87 -0.43
N ALA A 169 -15.94 -10.48 0.67
CA ALA A 169 -15.15 -10.64 1.89
C ALA A 169 -13.89 -11.49 1.65
N VAL A 170 -14.03 -12.63 0.94
CA VAL A 170 -12.91 -13.54 0.67
C VAL A 170 -11.88 -12.89 -0.26
N LEU A 171 -12.34 -12.34 -1.39
CA LEU A 171 -11.47 -11.71 -2.38
C LEU A 171 -10.85 -10.41 -1.84
N GLY A 172 -11.63 -9.63 -1.11
CA GLY A 172 -11.18 -8.42 -0.43
C GLY A 172 -10.14 -8.72 0.65
N LEU A 173 -10.32 -9.78 1.44
CA LEU A 173 -9.33 -10.19 2.45
C LEU A 173 -7.99 -10.56 1.80
N ALA A 174 -7.99 -11.24 0.65
CA ALA A 174 -6.77 -11.55 -0.08
C ALA A 174 -6.01 -10.28 -0.51
N VAL A 175 -6.72 -9.28 -1.04
CA VAL A 175 -6.17 -7.97 -1.40
C VAL A 175 -5.64 -7.22 -0.17
N LEU A 176 -6.40 -7.21 0.91
CA LEU A 176 -6.04 -6.50 2.15
C LEU A 176 -4.87 -7.13 2.88
N TRP A 177 -4.73 -8.45 2.81
CA TRP A 177 -3.58 -9.15 3.33
C TRP A 177 -2.33 -8.77 2.54
N ARG A 178 -2.40 -8.79 1.21
CA ARG A 178 -1.28 -8.43 0.33
C ARG A 178 -0.84 -6.98 0.50
N THR A 179 -1.76 -6.08 0.81
CA THR A 179 -1.51 -4.64 0.97
C THR A 179 -1.21 -4.22 2.42
N GLU A 180 -1.24 -5.18 3.36
CA GLU A 180 -1.10 -4.96 4.80
C GLU A 180 -2.11 -3.93 5.37
N LYS A 181 -3.28 -3.81 4.75
CA LYS A 181 -4.32 -2.81 5.13
C LYS A 181 -5.43 -3.36 6.00
N ILE A 182 -5.35 -4.62 6.44
CA ILE A 182 -6.38 -5.26 7.28
C ILE A 182 -6.77 -4.37 8.47
N ARG A 183 -5.82 -3.87 9.26
CA ARG A 183 -6.13 -3.03 10.44
C ARG A 183 -6.84 -1.72 10.08
N VAL A 184 -6.42 -1.08 8.99
CA VAL A 184 -7.02 0.18 8.53
C VAL A 184 -8.48 -0.04 8.14
N ILE A 185 -8.74 -1.12 7.40
CA ILE A 185 -10.10 -1.43 6.95
C ILE A 185 -10.97 -1.95 8.08
N LEU A 186 -10.44 -2.68 9.06
CA LEU A 186 -11.19 -3.05 10.26
C LEU A 186 -11.68 -1.82 11.04
N VAL A 187 -10.85 -0.77 11.17
CA VAL A 187 -11.28 0.49 11.79
C VAL A 187 -12.36 1.18 10.96
N PHE A 188 -12.18 1.27 9.65
CA PHE A 188 -13.22 1.80 8.75
C PHE A 188 -14.55 1.05 8.90
N LEU A 189 -14.53 -0.29 8.85
CA LEU A 189 -15.73 -1.13 8.98
C LEU A 189 -16.40 -0.96 10.34
N ALA A 190 -15.63 -0.97 11.43
CA ALA A 190 -16.17 -0.79 12.77
C ALA A 190 -16.89 0.57 12.90
N VAL A 191 -16.27 1.65 12.42
CA VAL A 191 -16.86 2.99 12.46
C VAL A 191 -18.07 3.08 11.52
N ALA A 192 -18.00 2.55 10.30
CA ALA A 192 -19.08 2.58 9.33
C ALA A 192 -20.32 1.82 9.81
N VAL A 193 -20.12 0.61 10.35
CA VAL A 193 -21.20 -0.23 10.91
C VAL A 193 -21.81 0.44 12.12
N ALA A 194 -21.01 0.89 13.09
CA ALA A 194 -21.51 1.57 14.28
C ALA A 194 -22.31 2.82 13.91
N THR A 195 -21.79 3.65 13.01
CA THR A 195 -22.48 4.86 12.55
C THR A 195 -23.78 4.53 11.81
N SER A 196 -23.79 3.49 10.97
CA SER A 196 -24.99 3.04 10.26
C SER A 196 -26.07 2.51 11.20
N VAL A 197 -25.69 1.79 12.27
CA VAL A 197 -26.64 1.31 13.30
C VAL A 197 -27.22 2.48 14.08
N VAL A 198 -26.38 3.44 14.50
CA VAL A 198 -26.85 4.66 15.18
C VAL A 198 -27.79 5.46 14.27
N ARG A 199 -27.47 5.60 12.98
CA ARG A 199 -28.34 6.26 12.01
C ARG A 199 -29.70 5.57 11.90
N GLN A 200 -29.71 4.24 11.78
CA GLN A 200 -30.95 3.47 11.73
C GLN A 200 -31.78 3.63 13.01
N ALA A 201 -31.13 3.69 14.19
CA ALA A 201 -31.82 3.96 15.46
C ALA A 201 -32.45 5.36 15.49
N VAL A 202 -31.71 6.38 15.04
CA VAL A 202 -32.22 7.76 14.95
C VAL A 202 -33.42 7.84 13.98
N GLN A 203 -33.32 7.21 12.81
CA GLN A 203 -34.42 7.15 11.84
C GLN A 203 -35.63 6.39 12.39
N ALA A 204 -35.40 5.31 13.14
CA ALA A 204 -36.48 4.56 13.76
C ALA A 204 -37.25 5.40 14.78
N VAL A 205 -36.56 6.23 15.57
CA VAL A 205 -37.21 7.20 16.47
C VAL A 205 -37.93 8.30 15.68
N GLU A 206 -37.33 8.83 14.62
CA GLU A 206 -37.89 9.91 13.79
C GLU A 206 -39.19 9.49 13.06
N PHE A 207 -39.25 8.25 12.58
CA PHE A 207 -40.38 7.71 11.83
C PHE A 207 -41.31 6.80 12.65
N ASP A 208 -41.11 6.71 13.97
CA ASP A 208 -41.88 5.84 14.89
C ASP A 208 -41.91 4.35 14.45
N ILE A 209 -40.74 3.82 14.07
CA ILE A 209 -40.53 2.45 13.62
C ILE A 209 -39.84 1.65 14.73
N ALA A 210 -40.21 0.37 14.89
CA ALA A 210 -39.51 -0.52 15.82
C ALA A 210 -38.04 -0.70 15.41
N PHE A 211 -37.12 -0.46 16.36
CA PHE A 211 -35.69 -0.62 16.14
C PHE A 211 -35.18 -1.94 16.75
N ASP A 212 -34.55 -2.76 15.92
CA ASP A 212 -33.79 -3.93 16.36
C ASP A 212 -32.31 -3.80 15.96
N VAL A 213 -31.45 -3.87 16.97
CA VAL A 213 -29.99 -3.77 16.80
C VAL A 213 -29.44 -4.93 15.96
N ALA A 214 -29.98 -6.14 16.12
CA ALA A 214 -29.48 -7.31 15.39
C ALA A 214 -29.75 -7.18 13.88
N THR A 215 -30.97 -6.78 13.52
CA THR A 215 -31.36 -6.49 12.14
C THR A 215 -30.53 -5.35 11.56
N ALA A 216 -30.31 -4.27 12.32
CA ALA A 216 -29.50 -3.13 11.86
C ALA A 216 -28.04 -3.52 11.60
N LEU A 217 -27.46 -4.38 12.47
CA LEU A 217 -26.12 -4.94 12.28
C LEU A 217 -26.06 -5.85 11.05
N GLN A 218 -27.05 -6.73 10.88
CA GLN A 218 -27.12 -7.62 9.74
C GLN A 218 -27.21 -6.84 8.42
N PHE A 219 -28.03 -5.78 8.39
CA PHE A 219 -28.12 -4.88 7.25
C PHE A 219 -26.76 -4.21 6.96
N ALA A 220 -26.12 -3.64 7.99
CA ALA A 220 -24.84 -2.95 7.82
C ALA A 220 -23.70 -3.89 7.38
N LEU A 221 -23.73 -5.17 7.75
CA LEU A 221 -22.67 -6.14 7.42
C LEU A 221 -22.92 -6.88 6.10
N LEU A 222 -24.18 -7.24 5.80
CA LEU A 222 -24.52 -8.12 4.69
C LEU A 222 -25.20 -7.40 3.51
N GLN A 223 -25.73 -6.20 3.72
CA GLN A 223 -26.49 -5.46 2.71
C GLN A 223 -25.87 -4.11 2.36
N SER A 224 -24.67 -3.82 2.88
CA SER A 224 -23.96 -2.59 2.61
C SER A 224 -22.78 -2.83 1.66
N PRO A 225 -22.36 -1.80 0.91
CA PRO A 225 -21.14 -1.86 0.11
C PRO A 225 -19.86 -1.64 0.93
N PHE A 226 -19.91 -1.60 2.27
CA PHE A 226 -18.75 -1.22 3.09
C PHE A 226 -17.55 -2.14 2.87
N LEU A 227 -17.77 -3.46 2.75
CA LEU A 227 -16.68 -4.40 2.48
C LEU A 227 -15.99 -4.11 1.15
N PHE A 228 -16.77 -3.85 0.09
CA PHE A 228 -16.22 -3.53 -1.23
C PHE A 228 -15.49 -2.18 -1.23
N LEU A 229 -16.12 -1.14 -0.67
CA LEU A 229 -15.55 0.19 -0.53
C LEU A 229 -14.21 0.13 0.22
N GLY A 230 -14.17 -0.56 1.36
CA GLY A 230 -12.97 -0.73 2.17
C GLY A 230 -11.87 -1.50 1.43
N ALA A 231 -12.22 -2.64 0.84
CA ALA A 231 -11.23 -3.57 0.28
C ALA A 231 -10.64 -3.16 -1.07
N PHE A 232 -11.43 -2.53 -1.96
CA PHE A 232 -11.03 -2.27 -3.35
C PHE A 232 -10.85 -0.79 -3.68
N MET A 233 -11.32 0.14 -2.84
CA MET A 233 -11.25 1.57 -3.12
C MET A 233 -10.51 2.36 -2.04
N LEU A 234 -10.93 2.27 -0.77
CA LEU A 234 -10.27 2.96 0.35
C LEU A 234 -8.84 2.44 0.59
N SER A 235 -8.57 1.16 0.31
CA SER A 235 -7.25 0.55 0.44
C SER A 235 -6.26 0.96 -0.67
N GLU A 236 -6.67 1.78 -1.63
CA GLU A 236 -5.86 2.15 -2.79
C GLU A 236 -4.60 2.95 -2.37
N PRO A 237 -3.38 2.46 -2.69
CA PRO A 237 -2.15 3.09 -2.20
C PRO A 237 -1.91 4.51 -2.70
N LEU A 238 -2.39 4.86 -3.90
CA LEU A 238 -2.15 6.17 -4.50
C LEU A 238 -2.90 7.29 -3.77
N THR A 239 -4.08 6.96 -3.22
CA THR A 239 -5.02 7.91 -2.59
C THR A 239 -5.01 7.84 -1.05
N LEU A 240 -4.37 6.83 -0.45
CA LEU A 240 -4.18 6.73 1.00
C LEU A 240 -3.06 7.65 1.54
N PRO A 241 -3.21 8.19 2.77
CA PRO A 241 -2.11 8.92 3.39
C PRO A 241 -0.96 7.97 3.76
N PRO A 242 0.27 8.48 3.88
CA PRO A 242 1.43 7.59 3.98
C PRO A 242 1.63 6.94 5.35
N ARG A 243 1.34 7.63 6.47
CA ARG A 243 1.57 7.07 7.82
C ARG A 243 0.40 6.22 8.27
N ARG A 244 0.66 5.11 8.98
CA ARG A 244 -0.41 4.25 9.51
C ARG A 244 -1.42 5.03 10.36
N ARG A 245 -0.97 5.93 11.24
CA ARG A 245 -1.87 6.77 12.05
C ARG A 245 -2.77 7.67 11.20
N GLN A 246 -2.25 8.24 10.13
CA GLN A 246 -3.05 9.06 9.20
C GLN A 246 -4.05 8.19 8.44
N GLN A 247 -3.66 6.96 8.06
CA GLN A 247 -4.56 6.01 7.41
C GLN A 247 -5.72 5.64 8.34
N LEU A 248 -5.47 5.45 9.64
CA LEU A 248 -6.53 5.21 10.63
C LEU A 248 -7.49 6.39 10.78
N VAL A 249 -6.96 7.62 10.77
CA VAL A 249 -7.81 8.84 10.80
C VAL A 249 -8.68 8.92 9.55
N VAL A 250 -8.11 8.73 8.37
CA VAL A 250 -8.88 8.73 7.11
C VAL A 250 -9.92 7.61 7.09
N ALA A 251 -9.56 6.41 7.55
CA ALA A 251 -10.49 5.28 7.67
C ALA A 251 -11.67 5.59 8.60
N ALA A 252 -11.43 6.22 9.75
CA ALA A 252 -12.49 6.63 10.66
C ALA A 252 -13.39 7.72 10.05
N VAL A 253 -12.81 8.74 9.39
CA VAL A 253 -13.57 9.80 8.70
C VAL A 253 -14.43 9.22 7.59
N VAL A 254 -13.87 8.37 6.73
CA VAL A 254 -14.61 7.71 5.65
C VAL A 254 -15.69 6.80 6.23
N GLY A 255 -15.40 6.08 7.32
CA GLY A 255 -16.38 5.23 8.00
C GLY A 255 -17.58 6.02 8.52
N LEU A 256 -17.34 7.15 9.18
CA LEU A 256 -18.39 8.04 9.68
C LEU A 256 -19.26 8.55 8.53
N LEU A 257 -18.64 9.06 7.47
CA LEU A 257 -19.36 9.62 6.31
C LEU A 257 -20.07 8.57 5.45
N ALA A 258 -19.58 7.33 5.46
CA ALA A 258 -20.18 6.19 4.78
C ALA A 258 -21.42 5.67 5.53
N GLY A 259 -21.33 5.61 6.87
CA GLY A 259 -22.43 5.21 7.74
C GLY A 259 -23.52 6.27 7.90
N TRP A 260 -23.19 7.55 7.69
CA TRP A 260 -24.11 8.69 7.76
C TRP A 260 -24.21 9.46 6.44
N PRO A 261 -25.10 9.07 5.52
CA PRO A 261 -25.34 9.83 4.30
C PRO A 261 -25.85 11.24 4.60
N ILE A 262 -25.17 12.26 4.06
CA ILE A 262 -25.56 13.67 4.21
C ILE A 262 -26.18 14.16 2.90
N SER A 263 -27.38 14.73 2.98
CA SER A 263 -28.03 15.39 1.85
C SER A 263 -27.36 16.74 1.57
N VAL A 264 -27.12 17.04 0.30
CA VAL A 264 -26.57 18.33 -0.13
C VAL A 264 -27.74 19.25 -0.47
N ALA A 265 -27.96 20.28 0.34
CA ALA A 265 -28.99 21.31 0.14
C ALA A 265 -30.42 20.77 -0.05
N GLY A 266 -30.73 19.56 0.42
CA GLY A 266 -32.03 18.92 0.23
C GLY A 266 -32.33 18.47 -1.20
N LEU A 267 -31.39 18.64 -2.14
CA LEU A 267 -31.59 18.37 -3.57
C LEU A 267 -31.18 16.94 -3.96
N PHE A 268 -30.08 16.43 -3.41
CA PHE A 268 -29.62 15.06 -3.65
C PHE A 268 -28.71 14.56 -2.53
N THR A 269 -28.67 13.23 -2.36
CA THR A 269 -27.72 12.52 -1.51
C THR A 269 -26.71 11.80 -2.39
N LEU A 270 -25.46 12.23 -2.36
CA LEU A 270 -24.36 11.40 -2.87
C LEU A 270 -24.27 10.12 -2.02
N GLY A 271 -23.95 9.00 -2.65
CA GLY A 271 -23.78 7.71 -1.99
C GLY A 271 -22.45 7.64 -1.23
N GLN A 272 -21.80 6.49 -1.33
CA GLN A 272 -20.54 6.22 -0.63
C GLN A 272 -19.33 6.90 -1.29
N GLU A 273 -19.46 7.29 -2.56
CA GLU A 273 -18.44 8.02 -3.31
C GLU A 273 -18.09 9.35 -2.63
N ARG A 274 -19.07 10.06 -2.04
CA ARG A 274 -18.80 11.27 -1.23
C ARG A 274 -17.85 10.97 -0.07
N ALA A 275 -18.13 9.92 0.69
CA ALA A 275 -17.33 9.56 1.85
C ALA A 275 -15.87 9.33 1.45
N LEU A 276 -15.65 8.62 0.34
CA LEU A 276 -14.33 8.36 -0.19
C LEU A 276 -13.65 9.62 -0.74
N LEU A 277 -14.36 10.47 -1.49
CA LEU A 277 -13.80 11.71 -2.04
C LEU A 277 -13.37 12.69 -0.94
N ILE A 278 -14.19 12.86 0.11
CA ILE A 278 -13.82 13.67 1.28
C ILE A 278 -12.61 13.04 2.00
N GLY A 279 -12.62 11.71 2.18
CA GLY A 279 -11.48 10.98 2.72
C GLY A 279 -10.19 11.18 1.92
N ASN A 280 -10.29 11.21 0.59
CA ASN A 280 -9.14 11.47 -0.28
C ASN A 280 -8.62 12.91 -0.17
N LEU A 281 -9.49 13.91 0.05
CA LEU A 281 -9.05 15.28 0.35
C LEU A 281 -8.27 15.37 1.67
N VAL A 282 -8.76 14.71 2.72
CA VAL A 282 -8.05 14.62 4.01
C VAL A 282 -6.71 13.90 3.84
N ALA A 283 -6.69 12.81 3.08
CA ALA A 283 -5.47 12.08 2.75
C ALA A 283 -4.47 12.95 1.97
N PHE A 284 -4.97 13.72 1.00
CA PHE A 284 -4.18 14.63 0.20
C PHE A 284 -3.56 15.75 1.05
N ALA A 285 -4.32 16.32 2.00
CA ALA A 285 -3.80 17.32 2.94
C ALA A 285 -2.61 16.78 3.76
N PHE A 286 -2.63 15.51 4.16
CA PHE A 286 -1.47 14.87 4.82
C PHE A 286 -0.26 14.69 3.90
N ALA A 287 -0.46 14.67 2.58
CA ALA A 287 0.56 14.48 1.56
C ALA A 287 1.15 15.79 0.99
N LEU A 288 0.61 16.97 1.35
CA LEU A 288 1.04 18.28 0.82
C LEU A 288 2.49 18.72 1.17
N ARG A 289 3.27 17.92 1.91
CA ARG A 289 4.64 18.32 2.29
C ARG A 289 5.56 18.47 1.06
N GLY A 290 6.47 19.45 1.11
CA GLY A 290 7.31 19.88 -0.02
C GLY A 290 8.16 18.75 -0.63
N SER A 291 8.30 18.75 -1.96
CA SER A 291 9.20 17.83 -2.67
C SER A 291 10.62 18.34 -2.49
N VAL A 292 11.51 17.51 -1.96
CA VAL A 292 12.92 17.87 -1.83
C VAL A 292 13.65 17.38 -3.06
N ARG A 293 14.54 18.21 -3.62
CA ARG A 293 15.41 17.78 -4.71
C ARG A 293 16.69 17.20 -4.12
N LEU A 294 17.10 16.04 -4.60
CA LEU A 294 18.36 15.41 -4.26
C LEU A 294 19.31 15.51 -5.45
N VAL A 295 20.50 16.07 -5.23
CA VAL A 295 21.57 16.07 -6.24
C VAL A 295 22.49 14.90 -5.96
N LEU A 296 22.66 14.00 -6.92
CA LEU A 296 23.60 12.88 -6.81
C LEU A 296 25.02 13.42 -6.74
N GLU A 297 25.76 13.11 -5.67
CA GLU A 297 27.16 13.54 -5.51
C GLU A 297 28.13 12.39 -5.76
N ARG A 298 27.80 11.19 -5.25
CA ARG A 298 28.68 10.03 -5.33
C ARG A 298 27.88 8.73 -5.44
N ARG A 299 28.48 7.76 -6.13
CA ARG A 299 28.05 6.36 -6.16
C ARG A 299 29.24 5.49 -5.81
N GLU A 300 29.01 4.47 -5.00
CA GLU A 300 30.02 3.46 -4.69
C GLU A 300 29.41 2.09 -4.43
N PHE A 301 30.21 1.04 -4.61
CA PHE A 301 29.84 -0.30 -4.21
C PHE A 301 30.16 -0.49 -2.74
N VAL A 302 29.15 -0.80 -1.94
CA VAL A 302 29.30 -1.13 -0.51
C VAL A 302 29.45 -2.64 -0.30
N THR A 303 29.07 -3.44 -1.30
CA THR A 303 29.38 -4.86 -1.43
C THR A 303 29.55 -5.19 -2.92
N PRO A 304 30.02 -6.40 -3.30
CA PRO A 304 30.06 -6.81 -4.71
C PRO A 304 28.70 -6.71 -5.42
N THR A 305 27.59 -6.81 -4.68
CA THR A 305 26.23 -6.76 -5.26
C THR A 305 25.36 -5.60 -4.77
N ALA A 306 25.87 -4.67 -3.96
CA ALA A 306 25.10 -3.53 -3.48
C ALA A 306 25.83 -2.20 -3.72
N GLN A 307 25.04 -1.19 -4.10
CA GLN A 307 25.53 0.17 -4.32
C GLN A 307 24.88 1.14 -3.35
N GLU A 308 25.68 2.09 -2.88
CA GLU A 308 25.23 3.29 -2.21
C GLU A 308 25.23 4.47 -3.18
N LEU A 309 24.19 5.30 -3.07
CA LEU A 309 24.13 6.64 -3.66
C LEU A 309 24.11 7.67 -2.55
N THR A 310 25.06 8.60 -2.61
CA THR A 310 25.13 9.77 -1.74
C THR A 310 24.58 10.98 -2.49
N PHE A 311 23.64 11.66 -1.87
CA PHE A 311 22.99 12.85 -2.39
C PHE A 311 23.17 14.03 -1.46
N ARG A 312 23.13 15.24 -2.03
CA ARG A 312 22.91 16.48 -1.30
C ARG A 312 21.47 16.96 -1.44
N ALA A 313 20.82 17.16 -0.31
CA ALA A 313 19.46 17.69 -0.29
C ALA A 313 19.40 19.19 -0.57
N LYS A 314 18.65 19.58 -1.60
CA LYS A 314 18.26 20.96 -1.89
C LYS A 314 16.93 21.26 -1.21
N GLY A 315 17.00 21.84 -0.01
CA GLY A 315 15.85 22.23 0.81
C GLY A 315 15.78 21.47 2.13
N ARG A 316 14.70 21.70 2.89
CA ARG A 316 14.50 21.08 4.21
C ARG A 316 13.91 19.67 4.06
N VAL A 317 14.73 18.63 4.18
CA VAL A 317 14.28 17.25 4.40
C VAL A 317 13.98 17.07 5.89
N ARG A 318 12.88 16.38 6.21
CA ARG A 318 12.58 15.96 7.59
C ARG A 318 12.16 14.50 7.59
N PHE A 319 12.97 13.65 8.22
CA PHE A 319 12.70 12.23 8.39
C PHE A 319 13.13 11.79 9.80
N LEU A 320 12.65 10.62 10.21
CA LEU A 320 13.11 9.91 11.40
C LEU A 320 14.02 8.75 10.98
N PRO A 321 15.01 8.36 11.79
CA PRO A 321 15.89 7.26 11.42
C PRO A 321 15.11 5.95 11.23
N GLY A 322 15.49 5.19 10.21
CA GLY A 322 14.78 3.97 9.78
C GLY A 322 13.61 4.22 8.82
N GLN A 323 13.30 5.47 8.47
CA GLN A 323 12.36 5.79 7.41
C GLN A 323 12.94 5.57 6.01
N TYR A 324 12.06 5.49 5.02
CA TYR A 324 12.39 5.43 3.61
C TYR A 324 11.96 6.71 2.88
N LEU A 325 12.52 6.93 1.69
CA LEU A 325 12.07 7.95 0.75
C LEU A 325 11.63 7.30 -0.57
N GLU A 326 10.83 8.00 -1.37
CA GLU A 326 10.49 7.58 -2.74
C GLU A 326 11.23 8.52 -3.68
N LEU A 327 12.13 7.91 -4.45
CA LEU A 327 12.97 8.60 -5.40
C LEU A 327 12.34 8.49 -6.79
N ASP A 328 11.95 9.63 -7.34
CA ASP A 328 11.47 9.73 -8.72
C ASP A 328 12.67 9.88 -9.66
N VAL A 329 12.81 8.92 -10.58
CA VAL A 329 13.82 8.88 -11.64
C VAL A 329 13.06 8.87 -12.97
N PRO A 330 12.73 10.05 -13.52
CA PRO A 330 12.02 10.14 -14.79
C PRO A 330 12.85 9.52 -15.92
N HIS A 331 12.25 8.63 -16.72
CA HIS A 331 12.90 8.01 -17.86
C HIS A 331 11.88 7.55 -18.90
N HIS A 332 12.35 7.35 -20.13
CA HIS A 332 11.50 6.89 -21.23
C HIS A 332 11.11 5.42 -21.07
N ARG A 333 9.85 5.10 -21.43
CA ARG A 333 9.28 3.74 -21.41
C ARG A 333 9.45 3.03 -20.04
N PRO A 334 8.94 3.62 -18.94
CA PRO A 334 8.99 2.96 -17.64
C PRO A 334 8.16 1.68 -17.65
N ASP A 335 8.64 0.68 -16.92
CA ASP A 335 7.94 -0.58 -16.69
C ASP A 335 6.64 -0.41 -15.88
N ALA A 336 5.92 -1.51 -15.68
CA ALA A 336 4.66 -1.53 -14.93
C ALA A 336 4.79 -0.95 -13.50
N ARG A 337 5.98 -0.84 -12.92
CA ARG A 337 6.19 -0.26 -11.58
C ARG A 337 6.48 1.25 -11.62
N GLY A 338 6.67 1.85 -12.80
CA GLY A 338 6.77 3.31 -12.97
C GLY A 338 8.14 3.89 -12.67
N THR A 339 8.23 5.22 -12.58
CA THR A 339 9.48 5.99 -12.41
C THR A 339 9.89 6.19 -10.95
N ARG A 340 9.22 5.54 -10.00
CA ARG A 340 9.39 5.78 -8.57
C ARG A 340 9.71 4.50 -7.82
N ARG A 341 10.64 4.57 -6.87
CA ARG A 341 10.99 3.45 -5.98
C ARG A 341 11.25 3.95 -4.58
N GLU A 342 10.86 3.13 -3.62
CA GLU A 342 11.09 3.37 -2.20
C GLU A 342 12.47 2.85 -1.80
N PHE A 343 13.26 3.66 -1.12
CA PHE A 343 14.55 3.28 -0.57
C PHE A 343 14.64 3.70 0.89
N SER A 344 15.00 2.76 1.76
CA SER A 344 15.39 3.07 3.13
C SER A 344 16.51 4.09 3.12
N ILE A 345 16.36 5.12 3.96
CA ILE A 345 17.39 6.14 4.12
C ILE A 345 18.47 5.53 5.00
N VAL A 346 19.71 5.52 4.53
CA VAL A 346 20.89 4.96 5.22
C VAL A 346 21.47 5.97 6.21
N SER A 347 21.51 7.24 5.80
CA SER A 347 21.98 8.35 6.65
C SER A 347 21.03 8.63 7.82
N ALA A 348 21.55 9.21 8.91
CA ALA A 348 20.78 9.72 10.02
C ALA A 348 20.25 11.14 9.73
N PRO A 349 19.17 11.62 10.38
CA PRO A 349 18.77 13.02 10.31
C PRO A 349 19.89 14.01 10.68
N ALA A 350 20.80 13.60 11.57
CA ALA A 350 21.98 14.38 11.95
C ALA A 350 23.00 14.57 10.80
N ASP A 351 22.97 13.74 9.75
CA ASP A 351 23.88 13.83 8.61
C ASP A 351 23.43 14.86 7.55
N LEU A 352 22.23 15.46 7.71
CA LEU A 352 21.72 16.44 6.75
C LEU A 352 22.67 17.65 6.64
N PRO A 353 22.91 18.18 5.43
CA PRO A 353 22.14 17.97 4.19
C PRO A 353 22.55 16.75 3.34
N THR A 354 23.49 15.93 3.80
CA THR A 354 23.89 14.69 3.12
C THR A 354 22.85 13.61 3.37
N LEU A 355 22.40 12.95 2.29
CA LEU A 355 21.42 11.88 2.34
C LEU A 355 21.95 10.67 1.58
N ARG A 356 21.93 9.49 2.21
CA ARG A 356 22.43 8.24 1.62
C ARG A 356 21.29 7.25 1.45
N ILE A 357 21.25 6.55 0.32
CA ILE A 357 20.39 5.38 0.10
C ILE A 357 21.25 4.25 -0.46
N ALA A 358 20.84 3.01 -0.27
CA ALA A 358 21.51 1.89 -0.89
C ALA A 358 20.53 0.85 -1.44
N TYR A 359 20.95 0.15 -2.48
CA TYR A 359 20.15 -0.88 -3.14
C TYR A 359 21.01 -2.02 -3.64
N LYS A 360 20.40 -3.21 -3.71
CA LYS A 360 21.02 -4.40 -4.29
C LYS A 360 20.88 -4.36 -5.82
N ASN A 361 22.00 -4.58 -6.49
CA ASN A 361 22.05 -4.89 -7.91
C ASN A 361 21.46 -6.31 -8.10
N GLY A 362 20.14 -6.40 -8.29
CA GLY A 362 19.44 -7.64 -8.71
C GLY A 362 19.91 -8.19 -10.07
N ASP A 363 19.08 -9.01 -10.75
CA ASP A 363 19.47 -9.63 -12.04
C ASP A 363 19.96 -8.59 -13.06
N GLN A 364 21.27 -8.59 -13.30
CA GLN A 364 21.94 -7.69 -14.24
C GLN A 364 21.64 -8.05 -15.70
N ARG A 365 21.10 -9.25 -15.97
CA ARG A 365 20.74 -9.66 -17.33
C ARG A 365 19.46 -8.96 -17.80
N HIS A 366 18.54 -8.65 -16.89
CA HIS A 366 17.27 -7.98 -17.20
C HIS A 366 16.93 -6.89 -16.18
N PRO A 367 17.74 -5.81 -16.09
CA PRO A 367 17.48 -4.74 -15.15
C PRO A 367 16.15 -4.04 -15.48
N SER A 368 15.37 -3.76 -14.43
CA SER A 368 14.15 -2.95 -14.56
C SER A 368 14.46 -1.60 -15.23
N SER A 369 13.47 -1.04 -15.92
CA SER A 369 13.61 0.27 -16.59
C SER A 369 14.13 1.35 -15.65
N TYR A 370 13.64 1.36 -14.41
CA TYR A 370 14.08 2.24 -13.34
C TYR A 370 15.56 2.08 -13.01
N LYS A 371 16.04 0.84 -12.86
CA LYS A 371 17.45 0.59 -12.53
C LYS A 371 18.38 1.02 -13.64
N ARG A 372 18.01 0.80 -14.91
CA ARG A 372 18.80 1.30 -16.04
C ARG A 372 18.90 2.83 -16.01
N ALA A 373 17.78 3.50 -15.77
CA ALA A 373 17.75 4.96 -15.69
C ALA A 373 18.56 5.49 -14.50
N LEU A 374 18.44 4.87 -13.33
CA LEU A 374 19.23 5.24 -12.16
C LEU A 374 20.72 4.96 -12.39
N ALA A 375 21.07 3.82 -12.98
CA ALA A 375 22.45 3.46 -13.31
C ALA A 375 23.09 4.44 -14.31
N ALA A 376 22.33 4.93 -15.29
CA ALA A 376 22.78 5.91 -16.27
C ALA A 376 22.92 7.35 -15.73
N ALA A 377 22.52 7.59 -14.47
CA ALA A 377 22.65 8.90 -13.86
C ALA A 377 24.08 9.19 -13.39
N GLU A 378 24.60 10.33 -13.84
CA GLU A 378 25.90 10.85 -13.44
C GLU A 378 25.81 11.78 -12.21
N PRO A 379 26.90 11.95 -11.44
CA PRO A 379 26.99 13.01 -10.43
C PRO A 379 26.56 14.37 -10.98
N GLY A 380 25.78 15.12 -10.20
CA GLY A 380 25.09 16.34 -10.61
C GLY A 380 23.63 16.12 -11.03
N ALA A 381 23.23 14.89 -11.37
CA ALA A 381 21.84 14.56 -11.66
C ALA A 381 20.93 14.92 -10.48
N THR A 382 19.78 15.51 -10.79
CA THR A 382 18.81 15.95 -9.79
C THR A 382 17.56 15.07 -9.82
N PHE A 383 17.21 14.50 -8.69
CA PHE A 383 16.02 13.66 -8.51
C PHE A 383 15.04 14.32 -7.55
N ALA A 384 13.75 14.01 -7.72
CA ALA A 384 12.72 14.47 -6.80
C ALA A 384 12.46 13.40 -5.74
N VAL A 385 12.43 13.82 -4.49
CA VAL A 385 11.86 13.05 -3.38
C VAL A 385 10.43 13.53 -3.20
N THR A 386 9.49 12.65 -3.49
CA THR A 386 8.05 12.89 -3.33
C THR A 386 7.63 12.87 -1.87
N GLY A 387 8.44 12.30 -0.99
CA GLY A 387 8.36 12.40 0.47
C GLY A 387 9.21 11.37 1.20
N THR A 388 9.10 11.37 2.53
CA THR A 388 9.77 10.44 3.45
C THR A 388 8.75 9.81 4.38
N TRP A 389 8.76 8.48 4.50
CA TRP A 389 7.71 7.71 5.18
C TRP A 389 8.27 6.45 5.85
N GLY A 390 7.36 5.63 6.38
CA GLY A 390 7.71 4.43 7.13
C GLY A 390 7.53 4.63 8.63
N ASP A 391 7.11 3.57 9.29
CA ASP A 391 6.93 3.47 10.74
C ASP A 391 8.00 2.55 11.37
N PHE A 392 9.06 2.22 10.63
CA PHE A 392 10.21 1.41 11.08
C PHE A 392 11.17 2.28 11.90
N ILE A 393 10.65 2.84 12.99
CA ILE A 393 11.34 3.80 13.86
C ILE A 393 11.57 3.20 15.24
N LEU A 394 12.67 3.55 15.88
CA LEU A 394 12.96 3.12 17.25
C LEU A 394 11.84 3.55 18.21
N PRO A 395 11.48 2.71 19.20
CA PRO A 395 10.55 3.12 20.25
C PRO A 395 11.11 4.28 21.09
N ARG A 396 10.23 5.09 21.67
CA ARG A 396 10.64 6.26 22.47
C ARG A 396 11.31 5.91 23.81
N GLY A 397 11.04 4.74 24.38
CA GLY A 397 11.62 4.32 25.66
C GLY A 397 12.99 3.64 25.50
N GLU A 398 13.62 3.31 26.62
CA GLU A 398 14.95 2.69 26.69
C GLU A 398 14.92 1.15 26.64
N GLN A 399 13.78 0.56 26.28
CA GLN A 399 13.68 -0.90 26.22
C GLN A 399 14.74 -1.49 25.28
N PRO A 400 15.28 -2.68 25.61
CA PRO A 400 16.31 -3.31 24.80
C PRO A 400 15.74 -3.68 23.43
N VAL A 401 16.58 -3.59 22.41
CA VAL A 401 16.20 -3.78 21.00
C VAL A 401 17.00 -4.93 20.41
N LEU A 402 16.31 -5.76 19.63
CA LEU A 402 16.91 -6.72 18.72
C LEU A 402 16.70 -6.22 17.29
N MET A 403 17.77 -6.11 16.52
CA MET A 403 17.73 -5.77 15.09
C MET A 403 18.15 -7.00 14.29
N VAL A 404 17.27 -7.57 13.46
CA VAL A 404 17.61 -8.67 12.56
C VAL A 404 17.66 -8.16 11.13
N ALA A 405 18.84 -8.10 10.55
CA ALA A 405 19.10 -7.58 9.22
C ALA A 405 19.47 -8.71 8.25
N ALA A 406 19.00 -8.64 7.01
CA ALA A 406 19.49 -9.50 5.95
C ALA A 406 19.86 -8.76 4.67
N GLY A 407 21.11 -8.90 4.26
CA GLY A 407 21.70 -8.19 3.12
C GLY A 407 21.46 -6.68 3.22
N ILE A 408 20.86 -6.09 2.17
CA ILE A 408 20.56 -4.65 2.11
C ILE A 408 19.45 -4.20 3.08
N GLY A 409 18.74 -5.14 3.72
CA GLY A 409 17.83 -4.85 4.82
C GLY A 409 18.51 -4.24 6.06
N VAL A 410 19.84 -4.15 6.07
CA VAL A 410 20.60 -3.45 7.13
C VAL A 410 20.42 -1.93 7.08
N THR A 411 20.07 -1.37 5.92
CA THR A 411 20.00 0.08 5.67
C THR A 411 19.18 0.91 6.68
N PRO A 412 17.94 0.54 7.09
CA PRO A 412 17.24 1.29 8.13
C PRO A 412 17.92 1.22 9.50
N PHE A 413 18.62 0.12 9.81
CA PHE A 413 19.35 -0.03 11.06
C PHE A 413 20.61 0.83 11.10
N VAL A 414 21.31 0.98 9.96
CA VAL A 414 22.43 1.93 9.84
C VAL A 414 21.96 3.33 10.20
N SER A 415 20.81 3.78 9.66
CA SER A 415 20.24 5.10 9.99
C SER A 415 19.88 5.25 11.47
N GLN A 416 19.30 4.21 12.09
CA GLN A 416 18.98 4.17 13.52
C GLN A 416 20.22 4.24 14.40
N LEU A 417 21.22 3.40 14.14
CA LEU A 417 22.45 3.34 14.93
C LEU A 417 23.31 4.60 14.76
N ARG A 418 23.42 5.14 13.54
CA ARG A 418 24.06 6.44 13.29
C ARG A 418 23.40 7.56 14.08
N GLN A 419 22.06 7.59 14.14
CA GLN A 419 21.36 8.61 14.91
C GLN A 419 21.58 8.46 16.43
N LEU A 420 21.61 7.22 16.94
CA LEU A 420 21.94 6.96 18.35
C LEU A 420 23.35 7.46 18.69
N GLN A 421 24.33 7.11 17.86
CA GLN A 421 25.72 7.53 18.01
C GLN A 421 25.87 9.06 17.95
N ALA A 422 25.27 9.71 16.94
CA ALA A 422 25.33 11.16 16.75
C ALA A 422 24.66 11.95 17.89
N THR A 423 23.70 11.36 18.59
CA THR A 423 23.00 12.01 19.72
C THR A 423 23.50 11.57 21.09
N GLY A 424 24.49 10.66 21.14
CA GLY A 424 24.98 10.09 22.40
C GLY A 424 23.96 9.25 23.16
N GLN A 425 22.86 8.85 22.51
CA GLN A 425 21.82 8.02 23.14
C GLN A 425 22.32 6.59 23.29
N GLN A 426 22.45 6.15 24.53
CA GLN A 426 22.79 4.77 24.84
C GLN A 426 21.52 3.92 24.85
N ARG A 427 21.59 2.75 24.21
CA ARG A 427 20.51 1.75 24.23
C ARG A 427 21.11 0.37 24.12
N ASP A 428 20.57 -0.57 24.87
CA ASP A 428 20.91 -1.98 24.68
C ASP A 428 20.35 -2.44 23.33
N VAL A 429 21.26 -2.63 22.37
CA VAL A 429 20.97 -3.15 21.03
C VAL A 429 21.78 -4.42 20.80
N VAL A 430 21.11 -5.42 20.26
CA VAL A 430 21.75 -6.59 19.64
C VAL A 430 21.40 -6.59 18.16
N LEU A 431 22.42 -6.59 17.30
CA LEU A 431 22.27 -6.74 15.85
C LEU A 431 22.57 -8.18 15.44
N VAL A 432 21.63 -8.85 14.79
CA VAL A 432 21.84 -10.13 14.11
C VAL A 432 21.88 -9.85 12.62
N TYR A 433 23.05 -10.01 12.00
CA TYR A 433 23.26 -9.66 10.59
C TYR A 433 23.51 -10.90 9.73
N VAL A 434 22.57 -11.19 8.82
CA VAL A 434 22.63 -12.30 7.88
C VAL A 434 23.06 -11.80 6.50
N ALA A 435 24.12 -12.38 5.95
CA ALA A 435 24.56 -12.16 4.57
C ALA A 435 24.95 -13.49 3.91
N SER A 436 25.07 -13.51 2.58
CA SER A 436 25.41 -14.76 1.90
C SER A 436 26.85 -15.18 2.18
N ASP A 437 27.76 -14.21 2.19
CA ASP A 437 29.21 -14.35 2.32
C ASP A 437 29.75 -13.10 3.05
N ALA A 438 30.95 -13.14 3.61
CA ALA A 438 31.51 -12.05 4.41
C ALA A 438 31.68 -10.74 3.62
N SER A 439 31.94 -10.83 2.31
CA SER A 439 32.03 -9.68 1.40
C SER A 439 30.68 -8.97 1.16
N GLU A 440 29.57 -9.59 1.56
CA GLU A 440 28.21 -9.05 1.43
C GLU A 440 27.70 -8.35 2.70
N LEU A 441 28.57 -8.16 3.70
CA LEU A 441 28.29 -7.36 4.89
C LEU A 441 28.43 -5.86 4.59
N ALA A 442 27.35 -5.26 4.09
CA ALA A 442 27.29 -3.83 3.81
C ALA A 442 27.45 -2.99 5.09
N PHE A 443 28.11 -1.84 4.97
CA PHE A 443 28.30 -0.85 6.06
C PHE A 443 29.01 -1.41 7.30
N ARG A 444 29.84 -2.45 7.13
CA ARG A 444 30.51 -3.14 8.22
C ARG A 444 31.30 -2.20 9.15
N GLU A 445 32.11 -1.31 8.58
CA GLU A 445 32.95 -0.38 9.35
C GLU A 445 32.10 0.61 10.16
N GLU A 446 31.04 1.14 9.55
CA GLU A 446 30.11 2.06 10.22
C GLU A 446 29.38 1.38 11.37
N LEU A 447 28.91 0.15 11.17
CA LEU A 447 28.24 -0.63 12.21
C LEU A 447 29.21 -0.99 13.34
N ALA A 448 30.45 -1.36 13.02
CA ALA A 448 31.48 -1.65 14.01
C ALA A 448 31.82 -0.43 14.88
N ALA A 449 31.83 0.76 14.29
CA ALA A 449 32.08 2.01 15.01
C ALA A 449 30.99 2.36 16.04
N THR A 450 29.80 1.73 15.97
CA THR A 450 28.71 1.97 16.93
C THR A 450 28.91 1.26 18.26
N GLY A 451 29.78 0.24 18.32
CA GLY A 451 29.98 -0.59 19.52
C GLY A 451 28.83 -1.56 19.84
N VAL A 452 27.81 -1.64 18.98
CA VAL A 452 26.65 -2.52 19.20
C VAL A 452 27.03 -3.99 19.06
N ARG A 453 26.62 -4.80 20.06
CA ARG A 453 26.82 -6.25 20.01
C ARG A 453 26.22 -6.82 18.72
N THR A 454 27.06 -7.41 17.88
CA THR A 454 26.65 -7.89 16.56
C THR A 454 26.98 -9.36 16.37
N VAL A 455 26.00 -10.17 15.97
CA VAL A 455 26.18 -11.58 15.61
C VAL A 455 25.98 -11.75 14.11
N VAL A 456 27.00 -12.27 13.43
CA VAL A 456 27.04 -12.36 11.97
C VAL A 456 26.84 -13.80 11.52
N PHE A 457 25.99 -13.98 10.50
CA PHE A 457 25.71 -15.25 9.84
C PHE A 457 26.08 -15.14 8.36
N THR A 458 27.17 -15.82 7.97
CA THR A 458 27.76 -15.88 6.62
C THR A 458 28.32 -17.28 6.37
N ARG A 459 28.54 -17.65 5.09
CA ARG A 459 29.17 -18.95 4.75
C ARG A 459 30.62 -19.04 5.19
N ASP A 460 31.36 -17.97 4.97
CA ASP A 460 32.76 -17.77 5.29
C ASP A 460 32.92 -16.85 6.51
N GLU A 461 34.00 -17.04 7.26
CA GLU A 461 34.31 -16.22 8.42
C GLU A 461 34.75 -14.82 7.99
N PRO A 462 34.12 -13.75 8.49
CA PRO A 462 34.58 -12.40 8.24
C PRO A 462 35.94 -12.16 8.91
N ALA A 463 36.95 -11.71 8.16
CA ALA A 463 38.24 -11.32 8.71
C ALA A 463 38.13 -10.07 9.58
N ASP A 464 38.94 -9.92 10.63
CA ASP A 464 39.07 -8.71 11.48
C ASP A 464 37.81 -8.29 12.25
N LEU A 465 37.05 -9.26 12.78
CA LEU A 465 35.86 -8.95 13.58
C LEU A 465 36.20 -8.15 14.86
N PRO A 466 35.52 -7.01 15.12
CA PRO A 466 35.66 -6.31 16.39
C PRO A 466 35.32 -7.20 17.59
N ALA A 467 35.86 -6.90 18.77
CA ALA A 467 35.62 -7.70 19.98
C ALA A 467 34.14 -7.81 20.39
N HIS A 468 33.30 -6.85 20.00
CA HIS A 468 31.86 -6.84 20.26
C HIS A 468 31.06 -7.54 19.14
N TRP A 469 31.73 -8.17 18.17
CA TRP A 469 31.14 -8.95 17.10
C TRP A 469 31.48 -10.43 17.27
N SER A 470 30.58 -11.31 16.85
CA SER A 470 30.84 -12.75 16.77
C SER A 470 30.32 -13.34 15.46
N TRP A 471 31.02 -14.35 14.95
CA TRP A 471 30.56 -15.15 13.81
C TRP A 471 29.90 -16.43 14.33
N ALA A 472 28.63 -16.64 13.97
CA ALA A 472 27.84 -17.76 14.45
C ALA A 472 27.77 -18.95 13.48
N GLN A 473 28.52 -18.88 12.36
CA GLN A 473 28.61 -19.89 11.30
C GLN A 473 27.29 -20.19 10.58
N GLY A 474 27.38 -20.45 9.27
CA GLY A 474 26.24 -20.80 8.42
C GLY A 474 25.49 -19.58 7.87
N ALA A 475 25.18 -19.62 6.57
CA ALA A 475 24.41 -18.55 5.90
C ALA A 475 22.89 -18.62 6.14
N ARG A 476 22.41 -19.60 6.92
CA ARG A 476 20.98 -19.79 7.15
C ARG A 476 20.67 -19.69 8.63
N LEU A 477 20.25 -18.51 9.04
CA LEU A 477 19.64 -18.27 10.35
C LEU A 477 18.23 -18.89 10.37
N ASP A 478 17.96 -19.74 11.35
CA ASP A 478 16.62 -20.26 11.65
C ASP A 478 16.11 -19.76 13.01
N ALA A 479 14.85 -20.05 13.32
CA ALA A 479 14.21 -19.58 14.54
C ALA A 479 14.90 -20.10 15.82
N GLU A 480 15.26 -21.39 15.87
CA GLU A 480 15.92 -21.99 17.04
C GLU A 480 17.29 -21.35 17.30
N THR A 481 18.07 -21.15 16.23
CA THR A 481 19.38 -20.51 16.32
C THR A 481 19.27 -19.06 16.75
N LEU A 482 18.25 -18.32 16.28
CA LEU A 482 18.00 -16.95 16.72
C LEU A 482 17.71 -16.88 18.23
N GLU A 483 16.87 -17.78 18.75
CA GLU A 483 16.56 -17.85 20.18
C GLU A 483 17.78 -18.19 21.04
N ARG A 484 18.62 -19.12 20.57
CA ARG A 484 19.87 -19.46 21.26
C ARG A 484 20.88 -18.30 21.23
N THR A 485 20.92 -17.57 20.12
CA THR A 485 21.83 -16.43 19.93
C THR A 485 21.47 -15.24 20.83
N VAL A 486 20.18 -15.01 21.00
CA VAL A 486 19.62 -13.88 21.77
C VAL A 486 18.73 -14.45 22.86
N ALA A 487 19.34 -14.97 23.93
CA ALA A 487 18.63 -15.66 25.01
C ALA A 487 17.56 -14.79 25.71
N ASP A 488 17.72 -13.47 25.69
CA ASP A 488 16.78 -12.49 26.25
C ASP A 488 15.82 -11.89 25.21
N LEU A 489 15.65 -12.54 24.05
CA LEU A 489 14.77 -12.08 22.95
C LEU A 489 13.37 -11.69 23.43
N ALA A 490 12.81 -12.42 24.39
CA ALA A 490 11.48 -12.15 24.94
C ALA A 490 11.35 -10.78 25.65
N ALA A 491 12.45 -10.22 26.16
CA ALA A 491 12.47 -8.90 26.78
C ALA A 491 12.61 -7.75 25.77
N ARG A 492 13.04 -8.06 24.54
CA ARG A 492 13.42 -7.07 23.51
C ARG A 492 12.26 -6.68 22.62
N HIS A 493 12.27 -5.43 22.14
CA HIS A 493 11.53 -5.09 20.93
C HIS A 493 12.34 -5.56 19.72
N ALA A 494 11.79 -6.50 18.95
CA ALA A 494 12.45 -7.04 17.77
C ALA A 494 12.07 -6.23 16.52
N PHE A 495 13.08 -5.82 15.77
CA PHE A 495 12.96 -5.38 14.40
C PHE A 495 13.51 -6.45 13.47
N ILE A 496 12.86 -6.65 12.32
CA ILE A 496 13.42 -7.47 11.25
C ILE A 496 13.27 -6.77 9.90
N SER A 497 14.36 -6.71 9.14
CA SER A 497 14.36 -6.18 7.77
C SER A 497 15.15 -7.08 6.82
N GLY A 498 14.50 -7.54 5.75
CA GLY A 498 15.11 -8.47 4.80
C GLY A 498 14.12 -9.21 3.87
N PRO A 499 14.58 -10.28 3.19
CA PRO A 499 13.75 -11.06 2.28
C PRO A 499 12.53 -11.68 2.99
N PRO A 500 11.34 -11.70 2.35
CA PRO A 500 10.12 -12.27 2.95
C PRO A 500 10.28 -13.72 3.42
N ARG A 501 11.11 -14.52 2.74
CA ARG A 501 11.40 -15.90 3.12
C ARG A 501 12.12 -15.98 4.48
N LEU A 502 13.15 -15.17 4.71
CA LEU A 502 13.85 -15.15 5.99
C LEU A 502 12.93 -14.67 7.11
N ILE A 503 12.14 -13.61 6.86
CA ILE A 503 11.16 -13.12 7.83
C ILE A 503 10.18 -14.22 8.23
N ALA A 504 9.75 -15.03 7.27
CA ALA A 504 8.86 -16.16 7.50
C ALA A 504 9.55 -17.27 8.31
N ASP A 505 10.80 -17.61 7.98
CA ASP A 505 11.60 -18.63 8.68
C ASP A 505 11.85 -18.25 10.15
N LEU A 506 12.02 -16.95 10.44
CA LEU A 506 12.31 -16.44 11.79
C LEU A 506 11.06 -16.06 12.59
N ALA A 507 9.88 -16.05 11.96
CA ALA A 507 8.63 -15.67 12.61
C ALA A 507 8.32 -16.44 13.91
N PRO A 508 8.58 -17.76 14.03
CA PRO A 508 8.32 -18.49 15.29
C PRO A 508 9.12 -17.96 16.48
N ALA A 509 10.37 -17.55 16.27
CA ALA A 509 11.22 -16.95 17.31
C ALA A 509 10.82 -15.51 17.59
N LEU A 510 10.67 -14.70 16.54
CA LEU A 510 10.38 -13.27 16.67
C LEU A 510 9.03 -12.97 17.32
N GLN A 511 8.05 -13.88 17.22
CA GLN A 511 6.76 -13.76 17.90
C GLN A 511 6.87 -13.88 19.43
N LYS A 512 7.97 -14.43 19.95
CA LYS A 512 8.24 -14.50 21.40
C LYS A 512 8.79 -13.18 21.95
N ALA A 513 9.21 -12.24 21.09
CA ALA A 513 9.71 -10.94 21.50
C ALA A 513 8.61 -10.10 22.15
N ARG A 514 8.99 -9.14 23.01
CA ARG A 514 8.04 -8.23 23.68
C ARG A 514 7.12 -7.52 22.69
N SER A 515 7.67 -7.15 21.54
CA SER A 515 6.93 -6.60 20.40
C SER A 515 7.78 -6.72 19.14
N LEU A 516 7.12 -6.71 17.97
CA LEU A 516 7.76 -6.96 16.67
C LEU A 516 7.40 -5.87 15.65
N THR A 517 8.41 -5.33 14.98
CA THR A 517 8.27 -4.48 13.80
C THR A 517 8.98 -5.13 12.61
N THR A 518 8.30 -5.22 11.47
CA THR A 518 8.78 -5.95 10.29
C THR A 518 8.83 -5.03 9.10
N ASP A 519 9.89 -5.15 8.30
CA ASP A 519 10.07 -4.48 7.02
C ASP A 519 10.50 -5.49 5.95
N ALA A 520 9.56 -5.87 5.09
CA ALA A 520 9.78 -6.92 4.10
C ALA A 520 10.27 -6.34 2.77
N PHE A 521 11.53 -6.60 2.43
CA PHE A 521 12.12 -6.19 1.15
C PHE A 521 12.39 -7.40 0.28
N ALA A 522 11.72 -7.48 -0.88
CA ALA A 522 12.01 -8.51 -1.88
C ALA A 522 13.35 -8.29 -2.62
N GLY A 523 14.11 -7.24 -2.29
CA GLY A 523 15.14 -6.69 -3.16
C GLY A 523 14.50 -6.02 -4.39
N TYR A 524 15.04 -4.89 -4.80
CA TYR A 524 14.68 -4.30 -6.09
C TYR A 524 15.48 -4.94 -7.20
#